data_AF-A0A7V0NRA9-F1
#
_entry.id   AF-A0A7V0NRA9-F1
#
_cell.length_a   1.000
_cell.length_b   1.000
_cell.length_c   1.000
_cell.angle_alpha   90.00
_cell.angle_beta   90.00
_cell.angle_gamma   90.00
#
_symmetry.space_group_name_H-M   'P 1'
#
loop_
_entity.id
_entity.type
_entity.pdbx_description
1 polymer ?
#
loop_
_entity_poly.entity_id
_entity_poly.type
_entity_poly.pdbx_seq_one_letter_code
_entity_poly.pdbx_strand_id
1 'polypeptide(L)'
;MARIGILTCSNATQDLGCSSSSCLADLRKRKGAFSKYPQDESLDLIGIISCPGCPTLTGPDKLLQRIRGLTEFRVDAVHFTYCIKALCPFRKMYEKALKEAYPDIAIVIGTHQERITEQKYRERIKKLFSSKKKTMVDLILNKE
;
A
#
# COMPACT_ATOMS: atom_id res chain seq x y z
N MET A 1 -1.69 -22.64 -4.16
CA MET A 1 -1.37 -21.81 -2.98
C MET A 1 -0.75 -20.53 -3.49
N ALA A 2 -1.23 -19.37 -3.05
CA ALA A 2 -0.69 -18.07 -3.48
C ALA A 2 -0.08 -17.31 -2.29
N ARG A 3 1.18 -16.89 -2.46
CA ARG A 3 2.01 -16.17 -1.48
C ARG A 3 1.96 -14.68 -1.77
N ILE A 4 1.31 -13.94 -0.89
CA ILE A 4 0.91 -12.55 -1.10
C ILE A 4 1.82 -11.59 -0.35
N GLY A 5 2.39 -10.66 -1.09
CA GLY A 5 2.95 -9.42 -0.56
C GLY A 5 1.96 -8.26 -0.68
N ILE A 6 1.95 -7.35 0.30
CA ILE A 6 1.14 -6.12 0.24
C ILE A 6 2.04 -4.90 0.26
N LEU A 7 1.90 -4.02 -0.75
CA LEU A 7 2.55 -2.72 -0.81
C LEU A 7 1.57 -1.62 -0.41
N THR A 8 1.89 -0.90 0.67
CA THR A 8 1.09 0.19 1.26
C THR A 8 1.69 1.57 0.96
N CYS A 9 0.88 2.62 1.01
CA CYS A 9 1.37 4.00 0.91
C CYS A 9 1.90 4.46 2.27
N SER A 10 3.19 4.79 2.37
CA SER A 10 3.80 5.26 3.63
C SER A 10 3.08 6.47 4.22
N ASN A 11 2.76 7.48 3.40
CA ASN A 11 2.09 8.69 3.87
C ASN A 11 0.67 8.35 4.40
N ALA A 12 -0.09 7.50 3.70
CA ALA A 12 -1.39 7.08 4.20
C ALA A 12 -1.31 6.26 5.50
N THR A 13 -0.31 5.38 5.64
CA THR A 13 -0.13 4.61 6.87
C THR A 13 0.32 5.47 8.05
N GLN A 14 1.26 6.38 7.83
CA GLN A 14 1.89 7.19 8.90
C GLN A 14 1.09 8.45 9.25
N ASP A 15 0.41 9.06 8.29
CA ASP A 15 -0.35 10.30 8.50
C ASP A 15 -1.79 10.03 8.90
N LEU A 16 -2.39 8.94 8.42
CA LEU A 16 -3.78 8.58 8.75
C LEU A 16 -3.87 7.47 9.80
N GLY A 17 -2.74 6.95 10.29
CA GLY A 17 -2.72 5.83 11.25
C GLY A 17 -3.35 4.55 10.70
N CYS A 18 -3.24 4.29 9.39
CA CYS A 18 -3.86 3.12 8.79
C CYS A 18 -3.16 1.84 9.25
N SER A 19 -3.90 0.98 9.96
CA SER A 19 -3.42 -0.31 10.48
C SER A 19 -3.43 -1.45 9.45
N SER A 20 -3.77 -1.17 8.19
CA SER A 20 -3.98 -2.17 7.13
C SER A 20 -5.04 -3.24 7.44
N SER A 21 -5.82 -3.07 8.52
CA SER A 21 -6.81 -4.05 9.00
C SER A 21 -7.88 -4.37 7.97
N SER A 22 -8.34 -3.38 7.19
CA SER A 22 -9.30 -3.59 6.10
C SER A 22 -8.70 -4.43 4.96
N CYS A 23 -7.44 -4.19 4.60
CA CYS A 23 -6.72 -4.96 3.58
C CYS A 23 -6.59 -6.42 4.03
N LEU A 24 -6.22 -6.64 5.30
CA LEU A 24 -6.06 -7.97 5.88
C LEU A 24 -7.38 -8.71 6.07
N ALA A 25 -8.44 -8.00 6.43
CA ALA A 25 -9.77 -8.58 6.54
C ALA A 25 -10.26 -9.11 5.19
N ASP A 26 -10.04 -8.36 4.11
CA ASP A 26 -10.46 -8.77 2.77
C ASP A 26 -9.52 -9.81 2.14
N LEU A 27 -8.24 -9.85 2.53
CA LEU A 27 -7.35 -10.96 2.20
C LEU A 27 -7.91 -12.27 2.80
N ARG A 28 -8.22 -12.29 4.10
CA ARG A 28 -8.76 -13.47 4.79
C ARG A 28 -10.13 -13.89 4.26
N LYS A 29 -10.98 -12.92 3.89
CA LYS A 29 -12.33 -13.16 3.35
C LYS A 29 -12.36 -13.32 1.83
N ARG A 30 -11.21 -13.23 1.15
CA ARG A 30 -11.07 -13.25 -0.32
C ARG A 30 -12.03 -12.29 -1.03
N LYS A 31 -12.08 -11.05 -0.55
CA LYS A 31 -12.90 -9.97 -1.12
C LYS A 31 -12.04 -8.95 -1.86
N GLY A 32 -12.70 -8.07 -2.62
CA GLY A 32 -12.02 -7.03 -3.38
C GLY A 32 -11.08 -7.64 -4.42
N ALA A 33 -9.82 -7.19 -4.43
CA ALA A 33 -8.83 -7.69 -5.39
C ALA A 33 -8.38 -9.14 -5.11
N PHE A 34 -8.71 -9.70 -3.95
CA PHE A 34 -8.36 -11.07 -3.58
C PHE A 34 -9.38 -12.11 -4.07
N SER A 35 -10.53 -11.69 -4.61
CA SER A 35 -11.53 -12.63 -5.15
C SER A 35 -11.05 -13.39 -6.40
N LYS A 36 -9.97 -12.92 -7.03
CA LYS A 36 -9.35 -13.57 -8.18
C LYS A 36 -8.63 -14.88 -7.84
N TYR A 37 -8.34 -15.14 -6.56
CA TYR A 37 -7.63 -16.34 -6.14
C TYR A 37 -8.62 -17.49 -5.87
N PRO A 38 -8.34 -18.72 -6.33
CA PRO A 38 -9.22 -19.88 -6.14
C PRO A 38 -9.55 -20.10 -4.66
N GLN A 39 -10.80 -20.40 -4.34
CA GLN A 39 -11.25 -20.55 -2.94
C GLN A 39 -10.68 -21.81 -2.26
N ASP A 40 -10.38 -22.83 -3.06
CA ASP A 40 -9.85 -24.13 -2.70
C ASP A 40 -8.34 -24.13 -2.44
N GLU A 41 -7.63 -23.06 -2.80
CA GLU A 41 -6.19 -22.92 -2.56
C GLU A 41 -5.89 -21.96 -1.40
N SER A 42 -4.92 -22.26 -0.53
CA SER A 42 -4.47 -21.33 0.53
C SER A 42 -3.92 -20.01 -0.02
N LEU A 43 -4.16 -18.93 0.75
CA LEU A 43 -3.71 -17.57 0.45
C LEU A 43 -2.89 -17.05 1.64
N ASP A 44 -1.57 -17.04 1.50
CA ASP A 44 -0.65 -16.78 2.60
C ASP A 44 -0.11 -15.36 2.53
N LEU A 45 -0.24 -14.60 3.61
CA LEU A 45 0.40 -13.30 3.72
C LEU A 45 1.88 -13.49 4.08
N ILE A 46 2.78 -13.12 3.17
CA ILE A 46 4.22 -13.17 3.43
C ILE A 46 4.69 -11.90 4.14
N GLY A 47 4.14 -10.75 3.76
CA GLY A 47 4.53 -9.51 4.40
C GLY A 47 3.80 -8.29 3.88
N ILE A 48 3.91 -7.22 4.65
CA ILE A 48 3.40 -5.89 4.31
C ILE A 48 4.59 -4.93 4.34
N ILE A 49 4.73 -4.14 3.30
CA ILE A 49 5.76 -3.10 3.22
C ILE A 49 5.14 -1.80 2.75
N SER A 50 5.75 -0.67 3.11
CA SER A 50 5.32 0.65 2.65
C SER A 50 6.25 1.19 1.58
N CYS A 51 5.70 1.87 0.57
CA CYS A 51 6.49 2.59 -0.42
C CYS A 51 7.44 3.61 0.24
N PRO A 52 8.43 4.16 -0.46
CA PRO A 52 9.39 5.11 0.12
C PRO A 52 8.79 6.44 0.63
N GLY A 53 7.50 6.71 0.36
CA GLY A 53 6.84 7.99 0.65
C GLY A 53 7.09 9.03 -0.44
N CYS A 54 6.07 9.85 -0.73
CA CYS A 54 6.20 10.98 -1.66
C CYS A 54 6.62 12.24 -0.88
N PRO A 55 7.31 13.24 -1.50
CA PRO A 55 7.57 13.42 -2.94
C PRO A 55 9.01 13.07 -3.37
N THR A 56 9.44 11.82 -3.22
CA THR A 56 10.80 11.43 -3.61
C THR A 56 10.99 11.45 -5.13
N LEU A 57 11.90 12.30 -5.65
CA LEU A 57 12.31 12.31 -7.06
C LEU A 57 12.83 10.94 -7.55
N THR A 58 13.49 10.18 -6.68
CA THR A 58 14.03 8.83 -6.96
C THR A 58 13.08 7.70 -6.53
N GLY A 59 11.76 7.95 -6.57
CA GLY A 59 10.74 7.06 -6.01
C GLY A 59 10.85 5.59 -6.46
N PRO A 60 11.01 5.29 -7.76
CA PRO A 60 11.11 3.91 -8.24
C PRO A 60 12.36 3.17 -7.77
N ASP A 61 13.54 3.79 -7.84
CA ASP A 61 14.80 3.13 -7.43
C ASP A 61 14.79 2.80 -5.94
N LYS A 62 14.30 3.74 -5.12
CA LYS A 62 14.11 3.51 -3.68
C LYS A 62 13.07 2.43 -3.41
N LEU A 63 12.01 2.34 -4.21
CA LEU A 63 11.03 1.28 -4.09
C LEU A 63 11.66 -0.08 -4.41
N LEU A 64 12.45 -0.18 -5.48
CA LEU A 64 13.12 -1.41 -5.89
C LEU A 64 14.08 -1.92 -4.83
N GLN A 65 14.83 -1.04 -4.17
CA GLN A 65 15.68 -1.42 -3.05
C GLN A 65 14.87 -1.90 -1.85
N ARG A 66 13.80 -1.18 -1.49
CA ARG A 66 12.99 -1.51 -0.31
C ARG A 66 12.19 -2.80 -0.50
N ILE A 67 11.62 -3.03 -1.68
CA ILE A 67 10.73 -4.18 -1.91
C ILE A 67 11.45 -5.53 -1.89
N ARG A 68 12.80 -5.54 -1.98
CA ARG A 68 13.62 -6.75 -1.83
C ARG A 68 13.34 -7.49 -0.52
N GLY A 69 13.13 -6.76 0.57
CA GLY A 69 12.75 -7.33 1.86
C GLY A 69 11.40 -8.06 1.86
N LEU A 70 10.63 -7.98 0.78
CA LEU A 70 9.42 -8.78 0.54
C LEU A 70 9.63 -9.81 -0.57
N THR A 71 10.28 -9.43 -1.68
CA THR A 71 10.43 -10.31 -2.85
C THR A 71 11.41 -11.47 -2.63
N GLU A 72 12.41 -11.31 -1.76
CA GLU A 72 13.34 -12.39 -1.39
C GLU A 72 12.65 -13.57 -0.69
N PHE A 73 11.47 -13.35 -0.10
CA PHE A 73 10.68 -14.38 0.58
C PHE A 73 9.70 -15.12 -0.36
N ARG A 74 10.01 -15.16 -1.67
CA ARG A 74 9.27 -15.90 -2.71
C ARG A 74 7.78 -15.56 -2.73
N VAL A 75 7.44 -14.29 -2.94
CA VAL A 75 6.04 -13.89 -3.15
C VAL A 75 5.62 -14.20 -4.58
N ASP A 76 4.40 -14.70 -4.77
CA ASP A 76 3.84 -14.95 -6.10
C ASP A 76 3.15 -13.70 -6.65
N ALA A 77 2.59 -12.87 -5.76
CA ALA A 77 1.92 -11.64 -6.13
C ALA A 77 2.16 -10.51 -5.12
N VAL A 78 2.31 -9.29 -5.63
CA VAL A 78 2.35 -8.07 -4.83
C VAL A 78 1.11 -7.24 -5.10
N HIS A 79 0.31 -7.04 -4.06
CA HIS A 79 -0.90 -6.22 -4.10
C HIS A 79 -0.61 -4.78 -3.71
N PHE A 80 -0.91 -3.84 -4.61
CA PHE A 80 -0.90 -2.42 -4.29
C PHE A 80 -2.20 -2.08 -3.57
N THR A 81 -2.11 -1.54 -2.36
CA THR A 81 -3.31 -1.22 -1.59
C THR A 81 -4.19 -0.17 -2.26
N TYR A 82 -5.45 -0.08 -1.81
CA TYR A 82 -6.36 0.95 -2.29
C TYR A 82 -5.83 2.37 -2.08
N CYS A 83 -5.10 2.64 -0.99
CA CYS A 83 -4.50 3.96 -0.80
C CYS A 83 -3.39 4.26 -1.84
N ILE A 84 -2.64 3.27 -2.32
CA ILE A 84 -1.76 3.46 -3.49
C ILE A 84 -2.59 3.67 -4.74
N LYS A 85 -3.62 2.84 -4.97
CA LYS A 85 -4.53 2.98 -6.13
C LYS A 85 -5.08 4.39 -6.24
N ALA A 86 -5.67 4.89 -5.15
CA ALA A 86 -6.43 6.13 -5.13
C ALA A 86 -5.57 7.38 -4.93
N LEU A 87 -4.43 7.31 -4.22
CA LEU A 87 -3.67 8.50 -3.81
C LEU A 87 -2.32 8.65 -4.50
N CYS A 88 -1.70 7.57 -4.96
CA CYS A 88 -0.31 7.63 -5.42
C CYS A 88 -0.22 8.20 -6.84
N PRO A 89 0.47 9.34 -7.05
CA PRO A 89 0.72 9.86 -8.40
C PRO A 89 1.70 8.99 -9.18
N PHE A 90 2.57 8.24 -8.49
CA PHE A 90 3.60 7.39 -9.09
C PHE A 90 3.18 5.93 -9.31
N ARG A 91 1.90 5.59 -9.09
CA ARG A 91 1.40 4.20 -9.16
C ARG A 91 1.84 3.47 -10.43
N LYS A 92 1.64 4.09 -11.60
CA LYS A 92 1.99 3.49 -12.90
C LYS A 92 3.49 3.28 -13.05
N MET A 93 4.28 4.21 -12.53
CA MET A 93 5.74 4.14 -12.57
C MET A 93 6.25 3.00 -11.68
N TYR A 94 5.68 2.84 -10.48
CA TYR A 94 5.97 1.72 -9.59
C TYR A 94 5.56 0.38 -10.19
N GLU A 95 4.37 0.30 -10.76
CA GLU A 95 3.89 -0.91 -11.43
C GLU A 95 4.83 -1.32 -12.57
N LYS A 96 5.25 -0.36 -13.42
CA LYS A 96 6.19 -0.60 -14.51
C LYS A 96 7.55 -1.09 -13.98
N ALA A 97 8.15 -0.37 -13.04
CA ALA A 97 9.46 -0.71 -12.49
C ALA A 97 9.47 -2.09 -11.82
N LEU A 98 8.40 -2.46 -11.11
CA LEU A 98 8.30 -3.78 -10.49
C LEU A 98 8.12 -4.90 -11.50
N LYS A 99 7.30 -4.69 -12.55
CA LYS A 99 7.14 -5.67 -13.63
C LYS A 99 8.44 -5.90 -14.39
N GLU A 100 9.23 -4.86 -14.61
CA GLU A 100 10.53 -4.94 -15.27
C GLU A 100 11.58 -5.64 -14.39
N ALA A 101 11.61 -5.35 -13.10
CA ALA A 101 12.59 -5.92 -12.18
C ALA A 101 12.26 -7.34 -11.69
N TYR A 102 10.97 -7.70 -11.62
CA TYR A 102 10.48 -8.97 -11.09
C TYR A 102 9.39 -9.56 -12.01
N PRO A 103 9.75 -10.07 -13.20
CA PRO A 103 8.80 -10.55 -14.20
C PRO A 103 7.94 -11.72 -13.72
N ASP A 104 8.46 -12.54 -12.80
CA ASP A 104 7.76 -13.71 -12.25
C ASP A 104 6.77 -13.36 -11.12
N ILE A 105 6.75 -12.11 -10.65
CA ILE A 105 5.87 -11.66 -9.57
C ILE A 105 4.67 -10.91 -10.15
N ALA A 106 3.46 -11.41 -9.89
CA ALA A 106 2.24 -10.77 -10.35
C ALA A 106 1.97 -9.46 -9.60
N ILE A 107 1.99 -8.32 -10.30
CA ILE A 107 1.61 -7.03 -9.72
C ILE A 107 0.10 -6.82 -9.86
N VAL A 108 -0.60 -6.76 -8.72
CA VAL A 108 -2.06 -6.64 -8.66
C VAL A 108 -2.46 -5.29 -8.05
N ILE A 109 -3.35 -4.56 -8.71
CA ILE A 109 -3.84 -3.27 -8.21
C ILE A 109 -5.10 -3.49 -7.36
N GLY A 110 -5.04 -3.06 -6.10
CA GLY A 110 -6.14 -3.13 -5.15
C GLY A 110 -5.94 -4.17 -4.06
N THR A 111 -6.70 -4.01 -2.98
CA THR A 111 -6.78 -4.95 -1.83
C THR A 111 -8.22 -5.06 -1.39
N HIS A 112 -8.64 -4.24 -0.43
CA HIS A 112 -10.00 -4.26 0.09
C HIS A 112 -11.02 -3.75 -0.94
N GLN A 113 -12.27 -4.20 -0.78
CA GLN A 113 -13.39 -3.78 -1.59
C GLN A 113 -13.63 -2.28 -1.46
N GLU A 114 -13.89 -1.65 -2.59
CA GLU A 114 -14.11 -0.21 -2.70
C GLU A 114 -15.58 0.08 -2.41
N ARG A 115 -15.85 0.82 -1.32
CA ARG A 115 -17.21 1.23 -0.94
C ARG A 115 -17.56 2.63 -1.40
N ILE A 116 -16.57 3.39 -1.86
CA ILE A 116 -16.67 4.78 -2.31
C ILE A 116 -15.76 5.00 -3.51
N THR A 117 -16.04 6.03 -4.29
CA THR A 117 -15.19 6.44 -5.41
C THR A 117 -13.85 6.99 -4.92
N GLU A 118 -12.81 6.93 -5.77
CA GLU A 118 -11.49 7.49 -5.44
C GLU A 118 -11.54 8.99 -5.12
N GLN A 119 -12.40 9.75 -5.83
CA GLN A 119 -12.60 11.17 -5.56
C GLN A 119 -13.19 11.40 -4.17
N LYS A 120 -14.24 10.67 -3.80
CA LYS A 120 -14.86 10.78 -2.47
C LYS A 120 -13.91 10.34 -1.36
N TYR A 121 -13.04 9.37 -1.64
CA TYR A 121 -11.98 8.98 -0.71
C TYR A 121 -10.96 10.11 -0.51
N ARG A 122 -10.47 10.73 -1.59
CA ARG A 122 -9.56 11.89 -1.54
C ARG A 122 -10.18 13.06 -0.77
N GLU A 123 -11.45 13.36 -1.00
CA GLU A 123 -12.18 14.41 -0.28
C GLU A 123 -12.24 14.14 1.23
N ARG A 124 -12.55 12.90 1.63
CA ARG A 124 -12.62 12.50 3.06
C ARG A 124 -11.29 12.68 3.80
N ILE A 125 -10.18 12.36 3.15
CA ILE A 125 -8.85 12.40 3.78
C ILE A 125 -8.13 13.74 3.58
N LYS A 126 -8.65 14.63 2.73
CA LYS A 126 -8.03 15.93 2.41
C LYS A 126 -7.67 16.71 3.66
N LYS A 127 -8.62 16.87 4.58
CA LYS A 127 -8.40 17.60 5.84
C LYS A 127 -7.32 16.93 6.70
N LEU A 128 -7.33 15.59 6.78
CA LEU A 128 -6.36 14.84 7.59
C LEU A 128 -4.92 15.04 7.10
N PHE A 129 -4.70 15.07 5.78
CA PHE A 129 -3.38 15.36 5.21
C PHE A 129 -2.97 16.84 5.30
N SER A 130 -3.93 17.77 5.37
CA SER A 130 -3.65 19.21 5.46
C SER A 130 -3.49 19.73 6.89
N SER A 131 -3.84 18.94 7.90
CA SER A 131 -3.68 19.31 9.30
C SER A 131 -2.19 19.41 9.68
N LYS A 132 -1.79 20.55 10.25
CA LYS A 132 -0.46 20.69 10.88
C LYS A 132 -0.36 19.67 12.02
N LYS A 133 0.61 18.75 11.94
CA LYS A 133 0.93 17.87 13.06
C LYS A 133 1.70 18.68 14.11
N LYS A 134 1.12 18.84 15.30
CA LYS A 134 1.90 19.19 16.49
C LYS A 134 2.58 17.94 17.01
N THR A 135 3.89 18.02 17.21
CA THR A 135 4.62 16.94 17.87
C THR A 135 4.39 17.00 19.38
N MET A 136 4.70 15.92 20.09
CA MET A 136 4.74 15.95 21.56
C MET A 136 5.70 17.02 22.07
N VAL A 137 6.80 17.26 21.36
CA VAL A 137 7.77 18.31 21.70
C VAL A 137 7.13 19.69 21.57
N ASP A 138 6.34 19.94 20.53
CA ASP A 138 5.64 21.22 20.35
C ASP A 138 4.63 21.47 21.46
N LEU A 139 3.92 20.42 21.90
CA LEU A 139 3.00 20.51 23.04
C LEU A 139 3.74 20.78 24.36
N ILE A 140 4.81 20.05 24.63
CA ILE A 140 5.61 20.22 25.86
C ILE A 140 6.24 21.61 25.93
N LEU A 141 6.71 22.12 24.78
CA LEU A 141 7.38 23.42 24.69
C LEU A 141 6.41 24.58 24.41
N ASN A 142 5.08 24.33 24.42
CA ASN A 142 4.05 25.32 24.07
C ASN A 142 4.34 26.09 22.76
N LYS A 143 4.87 25.39 21.75
CA LYS A 143 5.12 25.96 20.43
C LYS A 143 3.81 26.01 19.64
N GLU A 144 3.54 27.17 19.02
CA GLU A 144 2.35 27.42 18.21
C GLU A 144 2.30 26.57 16.93
#